data_AF-A0A5C4WTW5-F1
#
_entry.id   AF-A0A5C4WTW5-F1
#
_cell.length_a   1.000
_cell.length_b   1.000
_cell.length_c   1.000
_cell.angle_alpha   90.00
_cell.angle_beta   90.00
_cell.angle_gamma   90.00
#
_symmetry.space_group_name_H-M   'P 1'
#
loop_
_entity.id
_entity.type
_entity.pdbx_description
1 polymer ?
#
loop_
_entity_poly.entity_id
_entity_poly.type
_entity_poly.pdbx_seq_one_letter_code
_entity_poly.pdbx_strand_id
1 'polypeptide(L)'
;MSGYYAEFGALHREARVYDELERHAEEVRDELRAAFDRDRNTLGDDAYGAELARKLPGIERGIFDALKAHLDELERVASGLGASARTYEAPERPHAGRG
;
A
#
# COMPACT_ATOMS: atom_id res chain seq x y z
N MET A 1 0.15 -3.95 35.77
CA MET A 1 0.69 -3.22 34.61
C MET A 1 0.61 -4.14 33.39
N SER A 2 -0.56 -4.27 32.74
CA SER A 2 -0.73 -5.12 31.53
C SER A 2 -1.44 -4.44 30.36
N GLY A 3 -1.94 -3.21 30.53
CA GLY A 3 -2.65 -2.48 29.48
C GLY A 3 -1.74 -2.06 28.33
N TYR A 4 -0.60 -1.44 28.64
CA TYR A 4 0.34 -0.92 27.64
C TYR A 4 0.93 -2.01 26.72
N TYR A 5 1.25 -3.19 27.27
CA TYR A 5 1.75 -4.31 26.47
C TYR A 5 0.70 -4.88 25.49
N ALA A 6 -0.58 -4.89 25.88
CA ALA A 6 -1.66 -5.38 25.03
C ALA A 6 -1.95 -4.41 23.86
N GLU A 7 -1.93 -3.11 24.11
CA GLU A 7 -2.08 -2.06 23.10
C GLU A 7 -0.89 -2.03 22.12
N PHE A 8 0.34 -2.18 22.62
CA PHE A 8 1.54 -2.30 21.80
C PHE A 8 1.50 -3.50 20.85
N GLY A 9 1.11 -4.68 21.35
CA GLY A 9 0.96 -5.87 20.52
C GLY A 9 -0.11 -5.70 19.43
N ALA A 10 -1.15 -4.89 19.67
CA ALA A 10 -2.15 -4.58 18.66
C ALA A 10 -1.57 -3.69 17.55
N LEU A 11 -0.83 -2.63 17.89
CA LEU A 11 -0.21 -1.73 16.90
C LEU A 11 0.74 -2.46 15.94
N HIS A 12 1.55 -3.40 16.45
CA HIS A 12 2.43 -4.21 15.61
C HIS A 12 1.69 -5.21 14.74
N ARG A 13 0.61 -5.82 15.25
CA ARG A 13 -0.22 -6.72 14.44
C ARG A 13 -0.88 -5.96 13.30
N GLU A 14 -1.46 -4.80 13.59
CA GLU A 14 -2.11 -3.97 12.58
C GLU A 14 -1.08 -3.46 11.55
N ALA A 15 0.10 -3.01 11.95
CA ALA A 15 1.15 -2.60 11.01
C ALA A 15 1.46 -3.72 9.99
N ARG A 16 1.57 -4.99 10.44
CA ARG A 16 1.79 -6.14 9.54
C ARG A 16 0.62 -6.40 8.59
N VAL A 17 -0.61 -6.18 9.04
CA VAL A 17 -1.80 -6.31 8.17
C VAL A 17 -1.73 -5.27 7.05
N TYR A 18 -1.37 -4.03 7.36
CA TYR A 18 -1.20 -3.00 6.33
C TYR A 18 -0.02 -3.31 5.38
N ASP A 19 1.10 -3.85 5.87
CA ASP A 19 2.19 -4.32 5.01
C ASP A 19 1.75 -5.46 4.07
N GLU A 20 0.86 -6.35 4.53
CA GLU A 20 0.27 -7.42 3.70
C GLU A 20 -0.68 -6.87 2.64
N LEU A 21 -1.51 -5.90 3.00
CA LEU A 21 -2.40 -5.21 2.07
C LEU A 21 -1.61 -4.44 1.00
N GLU A 22 -0.51 -3.79 1.39
CA GLU A 22 0.38 -3.09 0.48
C GLU A 22 0.96 -4.05 -0.56
N ARG A 23 1.57 -5.16 -0.11
CA ARG A 23 2.11 -6.19 -1.02
C ARG A 23 1.06 -6.72 -1.99
N HIS A 24 -0.14 -7.00 -1.51
CA HIS A 24 -1.23 -7.47 -2.36
C HIS A 24 -1.62 -6.43 -3.42
N ALA A 25 -1.69 -5.14 -3.04
CA ALA A 25 -1.97 -4.07 -3.97
C ALA A 25 -0.85 -3.87 -5.01
N GLU A 26 0.42 -4.11 -4.65
CA GLU A 26 1.54 -4.12 -5.59
C GLU A 26 1.45 -5.27 -6.59
N GLU A 27 1.10 -6.48 -6.14
CA GLU A 27 0.88 -7.64 -7.01
C GLU A 27 -0.23 -7.34 -8.04
N VAL A 28 -1.37 -6.82 -7.58
CA VAL A 28 -2.50 -6.43 -8.46
C VAL A 28 -2.08 -5.37 -9.47
N ARG A 29 -1.30 -4.36 -9.05
CA ARG A 29 -0.77 -3.33 -9.95
C ARG A 29 0.10 -3.94 -11.04
N ASP A 30 0.98 -4.86 -10.67
CA ASP A 30 1.94 -5.45 -11.59
C ASP A 30 1.25 -6.42 -12.58
N GLU A 31 0.26 -7.20 -12.10
CA GLU A 31 -0.60 -8.03 -12.96
C GLU A 31 -1.40 -7.19 -13.96
N LEU A 32 -2.01 -6.08 -13.50
CA LEU A 32 -2.73 -5.16 -14.39
C LEU A 32 -1.82 -4.54 -15.44
N ARG A 33 -0.59 -4.16 -15.06
CA ARG A 33 0.39 -3.62 -16.01
C ARG A 33 0.75 -4.65 -17.08
N ALA A 34 1.00 -5.89 -16.67
CA ALA A 34 1.26 -6.97 -17.61
C ALA A 34 0.07 -7.23 -18.56
N ALA A 35 -1.17 -7.09 -18.08
CA ALA A 35 -2.37 -7.20 -18.92
C ALA A 35 -2.46 -6.05 -19.93
N PHE A 36 -2.30 -4.79 -19.49
CA PHE A 36 -2.29 -3.64 -20.40
C PHE A 36 -1.20 -3.76 -21.47
N ASP A 37 0.02 -4.17 -21.10
CA ASP A 37 1.12 -4.32 -22.06
C ASP A 37 0.88 -5.46 -23.06
N ARG A 38 0.26 -6.57 -22.64
CA ARG A 38 -0.12 -7.67 -23.52
C ARG A 38 -1.20 -7.25 -24.53
N ASP A 39 -2.24 -6.59 -24.03
CA ASP A 39 -3.46 -6.35 -24.80
C ASP A 39 -3.39 -5.06 -25.64
N ARG A 40 -2.38 -4.20 -25.42
CA ARG A 40 -2.14 -2.99 -26.22
C ARG A 40 -2.00 -3.28 -27.71
N ASN A 41 -1.53 -4.48 -28.09
CA ASN A 41 -1.32 -4.90 -29.47
C ASN A 41 -2.48 -5.73 -30.05
N THR A 42 -3.54 -6.00 -29.27
CA THR A 42 -4.66 -6.86 -29.68
C THR A 42 -5.94 -6.08 -30.01
N LEU A 43 -5.90 -4.76 -29.93
CA LEU A 43 -7.02 -3.91 -30.32
C LEU A 43 -7.19 -3.99 -31.84
N GLY A 44 -8.36 -4.43 -32.30
CA GLY A 44 -8.66 -4.58 -33.72
C GLY A 44 -8.67 -3.24 -34.48
N ASP A 45 -8.46 -3.30 -35.80
CA ASP A 45 -8.40 -2.12 -36.68
C ASP A 45 -9.78 -1.55 -37.05
N ASP A 46 -10.86 -2.04 -36.44
CA ASP A 46 -12.19 -1.52 -36.67
C ASP A 46 -12.39 -0.15 -35.97
N ALA A 47 -13.49 0.53 -36.30
CA ALA A 47 -13.78 1.85 -35.74
C ALA A 47 -13.87 1.84 -34.19
N TYR A 48 -14.27 0.71 -33.60
CA TYR A 48 -14.37 0.55 -32.16
C TYR A 48 -13.00 0.34 -31.52
N GLY A 49 -12.16 -0.52 -32.07
CA GLY A 49 -10.80 -0.76 -31.62
C GLY A 49 -9.90 0.47 -31.76
N ALA A 50 -10.08 1.25 -32.84
CA ALA A 50 -9.41 2.54 -33.02
C ALA A 50 -9.85 3.58 -31.97
N GLU A 51 -11.14 3.64 -31.64
CA GLU A 51 -11.65 4.52 -30.58
C GLU A 51 -11.13 4.09 -29.20
N LEU A 52 -11.14 2.79 -28.93
CA LEU A 52 -10.64 2.23 -27.68
C LEU A 52 -9.14 2.49 -27.53
N ALA A 53 -8.34 2.31 -28.58
CA ALA A 53 -6.91 2.61 -28.60
C ALA A 53 -6.61 4.07 -28.26
N ARG A 54 -7.50 5.00 -28.64
CA ARG A 54 -7.36 6.43 -28.29
C ARG A 54 -7.66 6.72 -26.82
N LYS A 55 -8.60 5.99 -26.22
CA LYS A 55 -9.01 6.20 -24.82
C LYS A 55 -8.17 5.40 -23.82
N LEU A 56 -7.63 4.26 -24.25
CA LEU A 56 -6.91 3.31 -23.39
C LEU A 56 -5.78 3.98 -22.57
N PRO A 57 -4.93 4.86 -23.12
CA PRO A 57 -3.87 5.49 -22.33
C PRO A 57 -4.41 6.35 -21.19
N GLY A 58 -5.56 7.02 -21.38
CA GLY A 58 -6.20 7.82 -20.34
C GLY A 58 -6.83 6.96 -19.25
N ILE A 59 -7.45 5.85 -19.63
CA ILE A 59 -8.01 4.85 -18.71
C ILE A 59 -6.89 4.20 -17.90
N GLU A 60 -5.83 3.74 -18.58
CA GLU A 60 -4.64 3.13 -17.99
C GLU A 60 -4.03 4.07 -16.94
N ARG A 61 -3.80 5.35 -17.33
CA ARG A 61 -3.28 6.36 -16.41
C ARG A 61 -4.17 6.55 -15.18
N GLY A 62 -5.48 6.70 -15.36
CA GLY A 62 -6.40 6.89 -14.25
C GLY A 62 -6.41 5.74 -13.25
N ILE A 63 -6.34 4.50 -13.75
CA ILE A 63 -6.25 3.29 -12.91
C ILE A 63 -4.94 3.28 -12.12
N PHE A 64 -3.80 3.52 -12.77
CA PHE A 64 -2.50 3.50 -12.09
C PHE A 64 -2.30 4.67 -11.13
N ASP A 65 -2.84 5.85 -11.42
CA ASP A 65 -2.83 6.98 -10.50
C ASP A 65 -3.64 6.66 -9.23
N ALA A 66 -4.80 6.01 -9.36
CA ALA A 66 -5.61 5.58 -8.22
C ALA A 66 -4.92 4.47 -7.39
N LEU A 67 -4.32 3.46 -8.04
CA LEU A 67 -3.56 2.42 -7.36
C LEU A 67 -2.38 2.99 -6.59
N LYS A 68 -1.66 3.95 -7.19
CA LYS A 68 -0.56 4.63 -6.52
C LYS A 68 -1.03 5.36 -5.27
N ALA A 69 -2.11 6.14 -5.35
CA ALA A 69 -2.65 6.85 -4.20
C ALA A 69 -3.05 5.91 -3.06
N HIS A 70 -3.60 4.73 -3.40
CA HIS A 70 -3.94 3.71 -2.41
C HIS A 70 -2.70 3.10 -1.74
N LEU A 71 -1.67 2.75 -2.50
CA LEU A 71 -0.39 2.25 -1.96
C LEU A 71 0.26 3.28 -1.04
N ASP A 72 0.34 4.55 -1.45
CA ASP A 72 0.89 5.64 -0.65
C ASP A 72 0.13 5.82 0.69
N GLU A 73 -1.17 5.52 0.72
CA GLU A 73 -1.99 5.56 1.93
C GLU A 73 -1.69 4.36 2.85
N LEU A 74 -1.59 3.15 2.29
CA LEU A 74 -1.24 1.94 3.05
C LEU A 74 0.14 2.08 3.72
N GLU A 75 1.15 2.52 2.97
CA GLU A 75 2.51 2.75 3.48
C GLU A 75 2.50 3.78 4.63
N ARG A 76 1.72 4.87 4.47
CA ARG A 76 1.59 5.91 5.50
C ARG A 76 0.97 5.37 6.78
N VAL A 77 -0.07 4.55 6.68
CA VAL A 77 -0.74 3.95 7.84
C VAL A 77 0.19 2.95 8.53
N ALA A 78 0.82 2.03 7.79
CA ALA A 78 1.78 1.07 8.33
C ALA A 78 2.93 1.78 9.07
N SER A 79 3.51 2.81 8.44
CA SER A 79 4.56 3.64 9.03
C SER A 79 4.11 4.37 10.30
N GLY A 80 2.89 4.92 10.31
CA GLY A 80 2.32 5.60 11.47
C GLY A 80 2.08 4.67 12.65
N LEU A 81 1.59 3.45 12.39
CA LEU A 81 1.40 2.41 13.40
C LEU A 81 2.76 1.95 13.96
N GLY A 82 3.76 1.72 13.11
CA GLY A 82 5.10 1.33 13.53
C GLY A 82 5.85 2.43 14.30
N ALA A 83 5.65 3.70 13.95
CA ALA A 83 6.19 4.84 14.71
C ALA A 83 5.52 4.99 16.08
N SER A 84 4.20 4.82 16.14
CA SER A 84 3.42 4.84 17.38
C SER A 84 3.87 3.72 18.32
N ALA A 85 4.00 2.48 17.82
CA ALA A 85 4.47 1.35 18.60
C ALA A 85 5.86 1.61 19.24
N ARG A 86 6.81 2.15 18.48
CA ARG A 86 8.15 2.54 18.99
C ARG A 86 8.09 3.64 20.05
N THR A 87 7.14 4.56 19.94
CA THR A 87 6.95 5.63 20.93
C THR A 87 6.44 5.08 22.26
N TYR A 88 5.61 4.02 22.23
CA TYR A 88 5.17 3.31 23.44
C TYR A 88 6.25 2.38 24.03
N GLU A 89 7.29 2.00 23.27
CA GLU A 89 8.45 1.23 23.77
C GLU A 89 9.44 2.12 24.55
N ALA A 90 9.56 3.40 24.17
CA ALA A 90 10.50 4.35 24.77
C ALA A 90 10.33 4.64 26.29
N PRO A 91 9.12 4.63 26.91
CA PRO A 91 8.96 4.95 28.34
C PRO A 91 9.41 3.83 29.29
N GLU A 92 9.71 2.63 28.78
CA GLU A 92 10.13 1.48 29.61
C GLU A 92 11.65 1.34 29.77
N ARG A 93 12.45 2.30 29.29
CA ARG A 93 13.84 2.44 29.76
C ARG A 93 13.83 3.28 31.02
N PRO A 94 13.84 2.69 32.24
CA PRO A 94 14.11 3.48 33.43
C PRO A 94 15.45 4.16 33.22
N HIS A 95 15.48 5.48 33.40
CA HIS A 95 16.71 6.17 33.72
C HIS A 95 17.33 5.42 34.91
N ALA A 96 18.37 4.63 34.63
CA ALA A 96 19.21 4.08 35.67
C ALA A 96 19.76 5.29 36.43
N GLY A 97 19.14 5.58 37.57
CA GLY A 97 19.62 6.58 38.50
C GLY A 97 21.06 6.23 38.85
N ARG A 98 21.97 7.15 38.56
CA ARG A 98 23.22 7.23 39.32
C ARG A 98 22.91 8.10 40.53
N GLY A 99 22.70 7.43 41.67
CA GLY A 99 23.16 7.96 42.94
C GLY A 99 24.69 7.99 43.00
#